data_AF-A0A3N1STM1-F1
#
_entry.id   AF-A0A3N1STM1-F1
#
_cell.length_a   1.000
_cell.length_b   1.000
_cell.length_c   1.000
_cell.angle_alpha   90.00
_cell.angle_beta   90.00
_cell.angle_gamma   90.00
#
_symmetry.space_group_name_H-M   'P 1'
#
loop_
_entity.id
_entity.type
_entity.pdbx_description
1 polymer ?
#
loop_
_entity_poly.entity_id
_entity_poly.type
_entity_poly.pdbx_seq_one_letter_code
_entity_poly.pdbx_strand_id
1 'polypeptide(L)'
;MRDAYHEELDSIGEGLVEMARLVGSAIGRATTSMLDADLKLAETVIAADQKVDDLQHDLEARAIALLARQQPVATDLRIVVTSLRMSADLERSGDLAQHVAKLARLRFPQSAVPHDLHATILEMGQLAQRLMAKAAEVIITKDVDLALQLEQDDDEMDLLHRTLFQHLMDDRWKHGIETAVDVTLLGRYYERFADHAVSVAKRVVYLVTGEHADDIQQAAPVEGA
;
A
#
# COMPACT_ATOMS: atom_id res chain seq x y z
N MET A 1 28.45 -4.18 21.02
CA MET A 1 28.81 -4.24 19.58
C MET A 1 27.81 -5.07 18.80
N ARG A 2 27.40 -6.27 19.27
CA ARG A 2 26.20 -6.98 18.75
C ARG A 2 24.89 -6.25 19.05
N ASP A 3 24.77 -5.63 20.23
CA ASP A 3 23.54 -4.93 20.61
C ASP A 3 23.27 -3.73 19.69
N ALA A 4 24.26 -2.88 19.44
CA ALA A 4 24.16 -1.77 18.49
C ALA A 4 23.81 -2.20 17.05
N TYR A 5 24.22 -3.39 16.63
CA TYR A 5 23.86 -3.94 15.32
C TYR A 5 22.39 -4.38 15.27
N HIS A 6 21.89 -5.01 16.33
CA HIS A 6 20.47 -5.36 16.43
C HIS A 6 19.59 -4.12 16.59
N GLU A 7 20.04 -3.10 17.32
CA GLU A 7 19.38 -1.78 17.37
C GLU A 7 19.29 -1.13 15.97
N GLU A 8 20.35 -1.21 15.16
CA GLU A 8 20.31 -0.73 13.77
C GLU A 8 19.28 -1.52 12.92
N LEU A 9 19.21 -2.86 13.05
CA LEU A 9 18.20 -3.68 12.37
C LEU A 9 16.78 -3.35 12.81
N ASP A 10 16.57 -3.18 14.12
CA ASP A 10 15.27 -2.83 14.68
C ASP A 10 14.82 -1.44 14.18
N SER A 11 15.74 -0.48 14.08
CA SER A 11 15.45 0.86 13.54
C SER A 11 15.01 0.86 12.07
N ILE A 12 15.44 -0.14 11.28
CA ILE A 12 14.97 -0.32 9.89
C ILE A 12 13.52 -0.81 9.91
N GLY A 13 13.20 -1.78 10.77
CA GLY A 13 11.83 -2.25 10.96
C GLY A 13 10.88 -1.15 11.41
N GLU A 14 11.29 -0.33 12.38
CA GLU A 14 10.54 0.85 12.84
C GLU A 14 10.27 1.84 11.71
N GLY A 15 11.27 2.08 10.85
CA GLY A 15 11.14 2.93 9.66
C GLY A 15 10.07 2.44 8.68
N LEU A 16 10.03 1.13 8.41
CA LEU A 16 8.98 0.54 7.56
C LEU A 16 7.58 0.72 8.18
N VAL A 17 7.45 0.53 9.49
CA VAL A 17 6.17 0.72 10.19
C VAL A 17 5.73 2.18 10.14
N GLU A 18 6.65 3.14 10.29
CA GLU A 18 6.32 4.57 10.13
C GLU A 18 5.87 4.88 8.70
N MET A 19 6.58 4.40 7.68
CA MET A 19 6.19 4.56 6.28
C MET A 19 4.79 3.99 6.02
N ALA A 20 4.51 2.76 6.45
CA ALA A 20 3.20 2.12 6.26
C ALA A 20 2.07 2.91 6.93
N ARG A 21 2.28 3.43 8.14
CA ARG A 21 1.30 4.29 8.83
C ARG A 21 1.06 5.61 8.10
N LEU A 22 2.12 6.26 7.62
CA LEU A 22 2.01 7.52 6.87
C LEU A 22 1.24 7.32 5.57
N VAL A 23 1.57 6.26 4.83
CA VAL A 23 0.95 5.93 3.55
C VAL A 23 -0.51 5.49 3.73
N GLY A 24 -0.82 4.70 4.76
CA GLY A 24 -2.20 4.37 5.13
C GLY A 24 -3.03 5.59 5.52
N SER A 25 -2.44 6.58 6.20
CA SER A 25 -3.10 7.85 6.48
C SER A 25 -3.28 8.69 5.21
N ALA A 26 -2.29 8.69 4.32
CA ALA A 26 -2.31 9.45 3.08
C ALA A 26 -3.45 8.98 2.15
N ILE A 27 -3.63 7.67 1.95
CA ILE A 27 -4.69 7.16 1.07
C ILE A 27 -6.10 7.50 1.60
N GLY A 28 -6.31 7.40 2.92
CA GLY A 28 -7.58 7.79 3.54
C GLY A 28 -7.88 9.28 3.34
N ARG A 29 -6.89 10.15 3.59
CA ARG A 29 -7.03 11.60 3.39
C ARG A 29 -7.18 11.98 1.92
N ALA A 30 -6.49 11.29 1.01
CA ALA A 30 -6.64 11.48 -0.42
C ALA A 30 -8.05 11.14 -0.87
N THR A 31 -8.60 10.02 -0.40
CA THR A 31 -9.98 9.59 -0.64
C THR A 31 -10.97 10.65 -0.17
N THR A 32 -10.84 11.14 1.07
CA THR A 32 -11.68 12.23 1.60
C THR A 32 -11.59 13.48 0.74
N SER A 33 -10.38 13.91 0.38
CA SER A 33 -10.19 15.11 -0.45
C SER A 33 -10.84 14.98 -1.83
N MET A 34 -10.85 13.78 -2.40
CA MET A 34 -11.47 13.48 -3.68
C MET A 34 -13.00 13.56 -3.60
N LEU A 35 -13.60 12.89 -2.60
CA LEU A 35 -15.05 12.81 -2.47
C LEU A 35 -15.68 14.14 -2.05
N ASP A 36 -15.00 14.90 -1.19
CA ASP A 36 -15.50 16.17 -0.66
C ASP A 36 -15.07 17.40 -1.50
N ALA A 37 -14.30 17.18 -2.58
CA ALA A 37 -13.64 18.23 -3.37
C ALA A 37 -12.84 19.22 -2.49
N ASP A 38 -12.16 18.70 -1.46
CA ASP A 38 -11.36 19.51 -0.53
C ASP A 38 -9.94 19.73 -1.09
N LEU A 39 -9.76 20.86 -1.76
CA LEU A 39 -8.48 21.29 -2.33
C LEU A 39 -7.37 21.37 -1.28
N LYS A 40 -7.67 21.89 -0.08
CA LYS A 40 -6.66 22.09 0.95
C LYS A 40 -6.18 20.76 1.48
N LEU A 41 -7.08 19.82 1.72
CA LEU A 41 -6.72 18.47 2.13
C LEU A 41 -5.89 17.78 1.03
N ALA A 42 -6.28 17.89 -0.24
CA ALA A 42 -5.52 17.35 -1.36
C ALA A 42 -4.08 17.88 -1.38
N GLU A 43 -3.89 19.20 -1.27
CA GLU A 43 -2.56 19.82 -1.25
C GLU A 43 -1.70 19.34 -0.07
N THR A 44 -2.32 19.14 1.10
CA THR A 44 -1.59 18.61 2.26
C THR A 44 -1.17 17.16 2.11
N VAL A 45 -1.91 16.33 1.36
CA VAL A 45 -1.49 14.96 1.02
C VAL A 45 -0.33 15.01 0.03
N ILE A 46 -0.45 15.84 -1.01
CA ILE A 46 0.60 15.98 -2.03
C ILE A 46 1.93 16.42 -1.42
N ALA A 47 1.90 17.36 -0.48
CA ALA A 47 3.10 17.85 0.18
C ALA A 47 3.69 16.87 1.20
N ALA A 48 2.85 16.04 1.83
CA ALA A 48 3.30 15.08 2.83
C ALA A 48 4.04 13.87 2.23
N ASP A 49 3.85 13.61 0.94
CA ASP A 49 4.48 12.54 0.17
C ASP A 49 6.02 12.59 0.23
N GLN A 50 6.61 13.78 0.16
CA GLN A 50 8.06 13.98 0.30
C GLN A 50 8.63 13.37 1.59
N LYS A 51 7.85 13.33 2.68
CA LYS A 51 8.29 12.70 3.93
C LYS A 51 8.45 11.18 3.76
N VAL A 52 7.61 10.54 2.95
CA VAL A 52 7.70 9.10 2.66
C VAL A 52 8.96 8.83 1.84
N ASP A 53 9.26 9.65 0.83
CA ASP A 53 10.50 9.57 0.03
C ASP A 53 11.75 9.73 0.91
N ASP A 54 11.75 10.72 1.80
CA ASP A 54 12.88 10.98 2.68
C ASP A 54 13.13 9.81 3.64
N LEU A 55 12.05 9.19 4.18
CA LEU A 55 12.14 7.99 5.01
C LEU A 55 12.64 6.78 4.21
N GLN A 56 12.20 6.63 2.96
CA GLN A 56 12.64 5.57 2.06
C GLN A 56 14.15 5.67 1.81
N HIS A 57 14.63 6.86 1.43
CA HIS A 57 16.04 7.09 1.15
C HIS A 57 16.93 6.89 2.38
N ASP A 58 16.49 7.36 3.55
CA ASP A 58 17.22 7.17 4.80
C ASP A 58 17.30 5.68 5.19
N LEU A 59 16.19 4.95 5.06
CA LEU A 59 16.16 3.51 5.30
C LEU A 59 17.09 2.76 4.35
N GLU A 60 17.07 3.09 3.06
CA GLU A 60 17.97 2.49 2.07
C GLU A 60 19.45 2.76 2.40
N ALA A 61 19.79 3.99 2.76
CA ALA A 61 21.15 4.35 3.14
C ALA A 61 21.63 3.56 4.37
N ARG A 62 20.77 3.42 5.39
CA ARG A 62 21.06 2.62 6.59
C ARG A 62 21.24 1.14 6.27
N ALA A 63 20.35 0.57 5.47
CA ALA A 63 20.42 -0.84 5.05
C ALA A 63 21.70 -1.14 4.25
N ILE A 64 22.09 -0.27 3.32
CA ILE A 64 23.32 -0.42 2.54
C ILE A 64 24.57 -0.30 3.44
N ALA A 65 24.58 0.66 4.36
CA ALA A 65 25.68 0.83 5.30
C ALA A 65 25.87 -0.41 6.20
N LEU A 66 24.76 -1.02 6.63
CA LEU A 66 24.76 -2.23 7.45
C LEU A 66 25.28 -3.43 6.65
N LEU A 67 24.85 -3.63 5.39
CA LEU A 67 25.39 -4.66 4.50
C LEU A 67 26.92 -4.52 4.33
N ALA A 68 27.40 -3.30 4.11
CA ALA A 68 28.82 -3.02 3.88
C ALA A 68 29.68 -3.24 5.12
N ARG A 69 29.17 -2.91 6.31
CA ARG A 69 29.93 -2.96 7.58
C ARG A 69 29.90 -4.31 8.27
N GLN A 70 28.78 -5.01 8.20
CA GLN A 70 28.51 -6.16 9.09
C GLN A 70 28.44 -7.50 8.36
N GLN A 71 28.31 -7.51 7.03
CA GLN A 71 28.20 -8.73 6.21
C GLN A 71 27.20 -9.74 6.79
N PRO A 72 25.92 -9.34 6.96
CA PRO A 72 24.90 -10.18 7.59
C PRO A 72 24.70 -11.49 6.82
N VAL A 73 24.32 -12.55 7.55
CA VAL A 73 24.10 -13.89 6.99
C VAL A 73 22.71 -14.42 7.32
N ALA A 74 22.22 -15.36 6.52
CA ALA A 74 20.95 -16.06 6.73
C ALA A 74 19.77 -15.10 7.03
N THR A 75 19.20 -15.15 8.23
CA THR A 75 18.04 -14.35 8.62
C THR A 75 18.32 -12.85 8.61
N ASP A 76 19.50 -12.42 9.07
CA ASP A 76 19.83 -10.99 9.08
C ASP A 76 19.94 -10.42 7.67
N LEU A 77 20.51 -11.20 6.74
CA LEU A 77 20.56 -10.82 5.34
C LEU A 77 19.15 -10.72 4.76
N ARG A 78 18.25 -11.65 5.10
CA ARG A 78 16.84 -11.57 4.70
C ARG A 78 16.19 -10.31 5.27
N ILE A 79 16.38 -9.97 6.54
CA ILE A 79 15.85 -8.72 7.15
C ILE A 79 16.21 -7.53 6.30
N VAL A 80 17.49 -7.35 5.98
CA VAL A 80 17.96 -6.15 5.27
C VAL A 80 17.45 -6.12 3.84
N VAL A 81 17.51 -7.24 3.12
CA VAL A 81 17.07 -7.33 1.72
C VAL A 81 15.56 -7.17 1.58
N THR A 82 14.76 -7.78 2.46
CA THR A 82 13.31 -7.62 2.41
C THR A 82 12.91 -6.22 2.83
N SER A 83 13.62 -5.58 3.76
CA SER A 83 13.37 -4.19 4.16
C SER A 83 13.56 -3.21 3.01
N LEU A 84 14.65 -3.33 2.25
CA LEU A 84 14.89 -2.52 1.04
C LEU A 84 13.77 -2.67 0.01
N ARG A 85 13.26 -3.88 -0.16
CA ARG A 85 12.15 -4.11 -1.09
C ARG A 85 10.87 -3.49 -0.54
N MET A 86 10.54 -3.78 0.73
CA MET A 86 9.33 -3.28 1.40
C MET A 86 9.27 -1.75 1.38
N SER A 87 10.37 -1.05 1.65
CA SER A 87 10.41 0.42 1.59
C SER A 87 10.03 0.95 0.20
N ALA A 88 10.51 0.31 -0.87
CA ALA A 88 10.14 0.66 -2.25
C ALA A 88 8.68 0.34 -2.62
N ASP A 89 8.01 -0.59 -1.94
CA ASP A 89 6.57 -0.79 -2.14
C ASP A 89 5.75 0.25 -1.35
N LEU A 90 6.19 0.58 -0.14
CA LEU A 90 5.54 1.59 0.69
C LEU A 90 5.63 2.98 0.06
N GLU A 91 6.76 3.34 -0.52
CA GLU A 91 6.91 4.60 -1.28
C GLU A 91 5.98 4.63 -2.51
N ARG A 92 5.94 3.55 -3.29
CA ARG A 92 5.00 3.44 -4.42
C ARG A 92 3.53 3.52 -3.99
N SER A 93 3.17 2.99 -2.83
CA SER A 93 1.84 3.18 -2.25
C SER A 93 1.60 4.66 -1.85
N GLY A 94 2.62 5.36 -1.37
CA GLY A 94 2.59 6.81 -1.12
C GLY A 94 2.28 7.61 -2.39
N ASP A 95 3.05 7.35 -3.45
CA ASP A 95 2.85 7.91 -4.81
C ASP A 95 1.41 7.75 -5.32
N LEU A 96 0.81 6.58 -5.10
CA LEU A 96 -0.57 6.31 -5.51
C LEU A 96 -1.58 7.13 -4.71
N ALA A 97 -1.39 7.30 -3.40
CA ALA A 97 -2.20 8.22 -2.60
C ALA A 97 -2.02 9.68 -3.07
N GLN A 98 -0.80 10.06 -3.44
CA GLN A 98 -0.50 11.36 -4.02
C GLN A 98 -1.21 11.57 -5.36
N HIS A 99 -1.30 10.56 -6.22
CA HIS A 99 -2.04 10.62 -7.48
C HIS A 99 -3.54 10.83 -7.28
N VAL A 100 -4.16 10.15 -6.31
CA VAL A 100 -5.57 10.39 -5.93
C VAL A 100 -5.77 11.85 -5.52
N ALA A 101 -4.90 12.40 -4.67
CA ALA A 101 -4.97 13.79 -4.24
C ALA A 101 -4.71 14.79 -5.39
N LYS A 102 -3.76 14.50 -6.30
CA LYS A 102 -3.51 15.31 -7.50
C LYS A 102 -4.74 15.39 -8.39
N LEU A 103 -5.48 14.30 -8.56
CA LEU A 103 -6.72 14.29 -9.32
C LEU A 103 -7.81 15.11 -8.62
N ALA A 104 -7.91 15.04 -7.29
CA ALA A 104 -8.87 15.85 -6.51
C ALA A 104 -8.62 17.34 -6.73
N ARG A 105 -7.34 17.75 -6.65
CA ARG A 105 -6.92 19.13 -6.96
C ARG A 105 -7.21 19.53 -8.40
N LEU A 106 -7.01 18.63 -9.36
CA LEU A 106 -7.24 18.90 -10.79
C LEU A 106 -8.72 19.20 -11.09
N ARG A 107 -9.65 18.51 -10.42
CA ARG A 107 -11.10 18.62 -10.67
C ARG A 107 -11.81 19.68 -9.86
N PHE A 108 -11.15 20.23 -8.84
CA PHE A 108 -11.69 21.33 -8.04
C PHE A 108 -12.20 22.49 -8.92
N PRO A 109 -13.40 23.06 -8.65
CA PRO A 109 -14.23 22.87 -7.46
C PRO A 109 -15.23 21.71 -7.52
N GLN A 110 -15.16 20.87 -8.55
CA GLN A 110 -16.00 19.66 -8.66
C GLN A 110 -15.23 18.44 -8.13
N SER A 111 -15.96 17.37 -7.80
CA SER A 111 -15.35 16.05 -7.60
C SER A 111 -15.19 15.34 -8.95
N ALA A 112 -14.14 14.53 -9.08
CA ALA A 112 -13.98 13.60 -10.19
C ALA A 112 -14.95 12.41 -10.10
N VAL A 113 -15.56 12.20 -8.93
CA VAL A 113 -16.41 11.04 -8.64
C VAL A 113 -17.88 11.46 -8.67
N PRO A 114 -18.71 10.89 -9.56
CA PRO A 114 -20.15 11.06 -9.53
C PRO A 114 -20.78 10.53 -8.24
N HIS A 115 -21.89 11.15 -7.81
CA HIS A 115 -22.58 10.78 -6.57
C HIS A 115 -22.98 9.30 -6.50
N ASP A 116 -23.35 8.68 -7.62
CA ASP A 116 -23.69 7.26 -7.73
C ASP A 116 -22.48 6.32 -7.53
N LEU A 117 -21.25 6.82 -7.64
CA LEU A 117 -20.01 6.08 -7.38
C LEU A 117 -19.33 6.42 -6.04
N HIS A 118 -19.85 7.41 -5.29
CA HIS A 118 -19.27 7.83 -4.02
C HIS A 118 -19.07 6.66 -3.04
N ALA A 119 -20.09 5.81 -2.90
CA ALA A 119 -20.04 4.69 -1.97
C ALA A 119 -18.92 3.69 -2.34
N THR A 120 -18.80 3.35 -3.62
CA THR A 120 -17.76 2.42 -4.10
C THR A 120 -16.36 2.99 -3.90
N ILE A 121 -16.12 4.26 -4.26
CA ILE A 121 -14.80 4.88 -4.05
C ILE A 121 -14.47 5.03 -2.56
N LEU A 122 -15.45 5.35 -1.72
CA LEU A 122 -15.26 5.41 -0.27
C LEU A 122 -14.86 4.04 0.28
N GLU A 123 -15.52 2.97 -0.15
CA GLU A 123 -15.23 1.59 0.25
C GLU A 123 -13.84 1.16 -0.20
N MET A 124 -13.44 1.47 -1.44
CA MET A 124 -12.08 1.23 -1.93
C MET A 124 -11.03 1.95 -1.08
N GLY A 125 -11.24 3.23 -0.76
CA GLY A 125 -10.31 3.98 0.08
C GLY A 125 -10.21 3.43 1.51
N GLN A 126 -11.34 3.02 2.10
CA GLN A 126 -11.37 2.40 3.42
C GLN A 126 -10.68 1.04 3.42
N LEU A 127 -10.90 0.22 2.40
CA LEU A 127 -10.24 -1.07 2.25
C LEU A 127 -8.73 -0.91 2.07
N ALA A 128 -8.28 -0.02 1.19
CA ALA A 128 -6.87 0.29 1.00
C ALA A 128 -6.20 0.69 2.33
N GLN A 129 -6.86 1.54 3.13
CA GLN A 129 -6.37 1.91 4.45
C GLN A 129 -6.29 0.72 5.43
N ARG A 130 -7.28 -0.18 5.42
CA ARG A 130 -7.27 -1.41 6.23
C ARG A 130 -6.14 -2.35 5.83
N LEU A 131 -5.94 -2.58 4.53
CA LEU A 131 -4.88 -3.44 4.00
C LEU A 131 -3.49 -2.91 4.40
N MET A 132 -3.26 -1.61 4.27
CA MET A 132 -1.99 -1.01 4.69
C MET A 132 -1.78 -1.06 6.22
N ALA A 133 -2.85 -0.90 7.01
CA ALA A 133 -2.78 -1.07 8.46
C ALA A 133 -2.42 -2.52 8.85
N LYS A 134 -3.01 -3.51 8.16
CA LYS A 134 -2.67 -4.92 8.32
C LYS A 134 -1.24 -5.22 7.89
N ALA A 135 -0.77 -4.63 6.79
CA ALA A 135 0.63 -4.75 6.36
C ALA A 135 1.60 -4.19 7.43
N ALA A 136 1.26 -3.05 8.05
CA ALA A 136 2.04 -2.51 9.16
C ALA A 136 2.05 -3.45 10.38
N GLU A 137 0.91 -4.06 10.71
CA GLU A 137 0.81 -5.06 11.78
C GLU A 137 1.67 -6.28 11.48
N VAL A 138 1.61 -6.81 10.26
CA VAL A 138 2.43 -7.93 9.78
C VAL A 138 3.92 -7.62 9.88
N ILE A 139 4.36 -6.40 9.56
CA ILE A 139 5.76 -5.99 9.76
C ILE A 139 6.16 -6.03 11.25
N ILE A 140 5.28 -5.58 12.14
CA ILE A 140 5.54 -5.53 13.60
C ILE A 140 5.60 -6.93 14.18
N THR A 141 4.57 -7.75 13.92
CA THR A 141 4.37 -9.04 14.57
C THR A 141 5.18 -10.15 13.90
N LYS A 142 5.53 -9.98 12.62
CA LYS A 142 6.11 -11.02 11.76
C LYS A 142 5.22 -12.27 11.70
N ASP A 143 3.91 -12.08 11.83
CA ASP A 143 2.91 -13.14 11.78
C ASP A 143 2.67 -13.59 10.33
N VAL A 144 3.02 -14.83 10.04
CA VAL A 144 2.91 -15.44 8.70
C VAL A 144 1.44 -15.68 8.33
N ASP A 145 0.60 -16.08 9.27
CA ASP A 145 -0.80 -16.37 8.99
C ASP A 145 -1.54 -15.07 8.67
N LEU A 146 -1.26 -14.01 9.44
CA LEU A 146 -1.79 -12.67 9.17
C LEU A 146 -1.32 -12.14 7.80
N ALA A 147 -0.07 -12.40 7.43
CA ALA A 147 0.49 -12.02 6.13
C ALA A 147 -0.23 -12.73 4.97
N LEU A 148 -0.47 -14.04 5.09
CA LEU A 148 -1.15 -14.85 4.08
C LEU A 148 -2.64 -14.48 3.94
N GLN A 149 -3.28 -14.07 5.03
CA GLN A 149 -4.66 -13.58 4.97
C GLN A 149 -4.79 -12.24 4.24
N LEU A 150 -3.73 -11.42 4.16
CA LEU A 150 -3.83 -10.11 3.49
C LEU A 150 -4.15 -10.26 2.00
N GLU A 151 -3.63 -11.30 1.35
CA GLU A 151 -3.96 -11.63 -0.05
C GLU A 151 -5.45 -11.98 -0.21
N GLN A 152 -6.05 -12.69 0.74
CA GLN A 152 -7.48 -13.00 0.71
C GLN A 152 -8.35 -11.76 0.96
N ASP A 153 -7.88 -10.84 1.81
CA ASP A 153 -8.59 -9.58 2.05
C ASP A 153 -8.56 -8.66 0.81
N ASP A 154 -7.53 -8.78 -0.04
CA ASP A 154 -7.39 -8.00 -1.27
C ASP A 154 -8.38 -8.43 -2.37
N ASP A 155 -8.94 -9.65 -2.31
CA ASP A 155 -10.01 -10.08 -3.21
C ASP A 155 -11.23 -9.13 -3.15
N GLU A 156 -11.44 -8.45 -2.01
CA GLU A 156 -12.47 -7.42 -1.85
C GLU A 156 -12.19 -6.19 -2.74
N MET A 157 -10.92 -5.78 -2.89
CA MET A 157 -10.50 -4.65 -3.73
C MET A 157 -10.77 -4.98 -5.20
N ASP A 158 -10.45 -6.21 -5.57
CA ASP A 158 -10.67 -6.79 -6.88
C ASP A 158 -12.16 -6.78 -7.28
N LEU A 159 -13.05 -7.12 -6.33
CA LEU A 159 -14.49 -7.05 -6.50
C LEU A 159 -15.00 -5.61 -6.67
N LEU A 160 -14.50 -4.67 -5.87
CA LEU A 160 -14.85 -3.25 -5.97
C LEU A 160 -14.39 -2.65 -7.30
N HIS A 161 -13.18 -2.99 -7.73
CA HIS A 161 -12.63 -2.59 -9.02
C HIS A 161 -13.49 -3.11 -10.17
N ARG A 162 -13.88 -4.40 -10.15
CA ARG A 162 -14.82 -4.96 -11.13
C ARG A 162 -16.18 -4.26 -11.12
N THR A 163 -16.71 -3.95 -9.95
CA THR A 163 -17.99 -3.24 -9.78
C THR A 163 -17.93 -1.84 -10.41
N LEU A 164 -16.83 -1.11 -10.20
CA LEU A 164 -16.60 0.20 -10.79
C LEU A 164 -16.56 0.11 -12.33
N PHE A 165 -15.87 -0.88 -12.89
CA PHE A 165 -15.86 -1.09 -14.34
C PHE A 165 -17.24 -1.43 -14.92
N GLN A 166 -18.04 -2.23 -14.22
CA GLN A 166 -19.41 -2.54 -14.65
C GLN A 166 -20.27 -1.27 -14.74
N HIS A 167 -20.12 -0.33 -13.81
CA HIS A 167 -20.83 0.96 -13.87
C HIS A 167 -20.37 1.82 -15.05
N LEU A 168 -19.06 1.82 -15.34
CA LEU A 168 -18.49 2.58 -16.46
C LEU A 168 -18.91 2.04 -17.83
N MET A 169 -19.17 0.73 -17.94
CA MET A 169 -19.59 0.06 -19.17
C MET A 169 -21.11 -0.02 -19.33
N ASP A 170 -21.88 0.43 -18.35
CA ASP A 170 -23.34 0.45 -18.44
C ASP A 170 -23.79 1.45 -19.53
N ASP A 171 -24.68 1.00 -20.42
CA ASP A 171 -25.25 1.84 -21.50
C ASP A 171 -25.93 3.13 -20.97
N ARG A 172 -26.25 3.18 -19.67
CA ARG A 172 -26.85 4.33 -18.98
C ARG A 172 -25.81 5.32 -18.45
N TRP A 173 -24.52 5.10 -18.67
CA TRP A 173 -23.46 6.03 -18.26
C TRP A 173 -23.69 7.41 -18.88
N LYS A 174 -23.86 8.41 -18.02
CA LYS A 174 -24.27 9.77 -18.41
C LYS A 174 -23.28 10.87 -18.02
N HIS A 175 -22.16 10.50 -17.39
CA HIS A 175 -21.23 11.47 -16.79
C HIS A 175 -20.08 11.89 -17.73
N GLY A 176 -20.09 11.39 -18.98
CA GLY A 176 -19.12 11.74 -20.01
C GLY A 176 -17.83 10.92 -19.97
N ILE A 177 -17.03 11.01 -21.04
CA ILE A 177 -15.79 10.23 -21.20
C ILE A 177 -14.71 10.70 -20.21
N GLU A 178 -14.63 12.00 -19.97
CA GLU A 178 -13.63 12.57 -19.06
C GLU A 178 -13.75 12.01 -17.64
N THR A 179 -14.95 12.04 -17.08
CA THR A 179 -15.26 11.42 -15.78
C THR A 179 -15.01 9.90 -15.78
N ALA A 180 -15.31 9.21 -16.89
CA ALA A 180 -15.06 7.78 -16.99
C ALA A 180 -13.55 7.47 -16.91
N VAL A 181 -12.70 8.28 -17.55
CA VAL A 181 -11.25 8.15 -17.49
C VAL A 181 -10.74 8.43 -16.07
N ASP A 182 -11.23 9.48 -15.42
CA ASP A 182 -10.83 9.83 -14.05
C ASP A 182 -11.16 8.70 -13.06
N VAL A 183 -12.39 8.18 -13.12
CA VAL A 183 -12.86 7.09 -12.27
C VAL A 183 -12.10 5.79 -12.55
N THR A 184 -11.77 5.50 -13.82
CA THR A 184 -10.93 4.35 -14.19
C THR A 184 -9.54 4.48 -13.57
N LEU A 185 -8.92 5.66 -13.65
CA LEU A 185 -7.60 5.92 -13.06
C LEU A 185 -7.65 5.75 -11.54
N LEU A 186 -8.69 6.27 -10.87
CA LEU A 186 -8.89 6.08 -9.43
C LEU A 186 -8.98 4.60 -9.07
N GLY A 187 -9.83 3.85 -9.75
CA GLY A 187 -9.94 2.41 -9.55
C GLY A 187 -8.58 1.71 -9.64
N ARG A 188 -7.79 2.07 -10.66
CA ARG A 188 -6.44 1.51 -10.84
C ARG A 188 -5.47 1.91 -9.74
N TYR A 189 -5.54 3.13 -9.22
CA TYR A 189 -4.65 3.57 -8.15
C TYR A 189 -4.92 2.82 -6.84
N TYR A 190 -6.19 2.55 -6.51
CA TYR A 190 -6.55 1.76 -5.33
C TYR A 190 -6.14 0.29 -5.46
N GLU A 191 -6.35 -0.34 -6.63
CA GLU A 191 -5.91 -1.71 -6.89
C GLU A 191 -4.38 -1.85 -6.74
N ARG A 192 -3.62 -1.00 -7.44
CA ARG A 192 -2.15 -1.02 -7.31
C ARG A 192 -1.65 -0.70 -5.91
N PHE A 193 -2.40 0.11 -5.14
CA PHE A 193 -2.05 0.40 -3.76
C PHE A 193 -2.19 -0.86 -2.90
N ALA A 194 -3.25 -1.62 -3.13
CA ALA A 194 -3.54 -2.86 -2.43
C ALA A 194 -2.54 -3.98 -2.80
N ASP A 195 -2.19 -4.09 -4.09
CA ASP A 195 -1.10 -4.96 -4.59
C ASP A 195 0.21 -4.75 -3.83
N HIS A 196 0.56 -3.48 -3.56
CA HIS A 196 1.77 -3.13 -2.82
C HIS A 196 1.67 -3.52 -1.34
N ALA A 197 0.48 -3.43 -0.71
CA ALA A 197 0.27 -3.95 0.64
C ALA A 197 0.43 -5.48 0.70
N VAL A 198 -0.10 -6.21 -0.28
CA VAL A 198 0.10 -7.66 -0.44
C VAL A 198 1.57 -8.00 -0.66
N SER A 199 2.25 -7.25 -1.51
CA SER A 199 3.68 -7.44 -1.79
C SER A 199 4.55 -7.24 -0.55
N VAL A 200 4.20 -6.30 0.34
CA VAL A 200 4.82 -6.14 1.65
C VAL A 200 4.59 -7.38 2.53
N ALA A 201 3.35 -7.87 2.64
CA ALA A 201 3.06 -9.06 3.44
C ALA A 201 3.79 -10.31 2.93
N LYS A 202 3.81 -10.55 1.61
CA LYS A 202 4.54 -11.68 1.00
C LYS A 202 6.04 -11.64 1.31
N ARG A 203 6.63 -10.46 1.49
CA ARG A 203 8.04 -10.31 1.88
C ARG A 203 8.29 -10.62 3.35
N VAL A 204 7.30 -10.37 4.22
CA VAL A 204 7.38 -10.80 5.62
C VAL A 204 7.29 -12.33 5.72
N VAL A 205 6.48 -12.98 4.89
CA VAL A 205 6.50 -14.45 4.79
C VAL A 205 7.90 -14.96 4.47
N TYR A 206 8.51 -14.47 3.39
CA TYR A 206 9.87 -14.86 3.00
C TYR A 206 10.93 -14.52 4.07
N LEU A 207 10.77 -13.38 4.74
CA LEU A 207 11.63 -12.97 5.85
C LEU A 207 11.64 -14.03 6.97
N VAL A 208 10.46 -14.54 7.34
CA VAL A 208 10.31 -15.51 8.43
C VAL A 208 10.69 -16.92 7.96
N THR A 209 10.06 -17.41 6.89
CA THR A 209 10.13 -18.82 6.48
C THR A 209 11.32 -19.11 5.57
N GLY A 210 11.68 -18.17 4.70
CA GLY A 210 12.70 -18.35 3.66
C GLY A 210 12.13 -18.91 2.35
N GLU A 211 10.82 -19.12 2.31
CA GLU A 211 10.04 -19.60 1.17
C GLU A 211 9.11 -18.48 0.68
N HIS A 212 8.72 -18.52 -0.59
CA HIS A 212 7.76 -17.57 -1.12
C HIS A 212 6.33 -17.93 -0.67
N ALA A 213 5.50 -16.93 -0.42
CA ALA A 213 4.12 -17.13 0.04
C ALA A 213 3.32 -18.05 -0.91
N ASP A 214 3.50 -17.87 -2.23
CA ASP A 214 2.83 -18.66 -3.26
C ASP A 214 3.19 -20.16 -3.18
N ASP A 215 4.41 -20.49 -2.76
CA ASP A 215 4.86 -21.88 -2.60
C ASP A 215 4.20 -22.54 -1.37
N ILE A 216 4.04 -21.78 -0.28
CA ILE A 216 3.42 -22.25 0.97
C ILE A 216 1.93 -22.51 0.76
N GLN A 217 1.22 -21.61 0.08
CA GLN A 217 -0.21 -21.77 -0.20
C GLN A 217 -0.49 -22.97 -1.12
N GLN A 218 0.39 -23.28 -2.07
CA GLN A 218 0.26 -24.45 -2.94
C GLN A 218 0.55 -25.78 -2.23
N ALA A 219 1.34 -25.75 -1.16
CA ALA A 219 1.67 -26.93 -0.36
C ALA A 219 0.58 -27.27 0.69
N ALA A 220 -0.34 -26.35 0.97
CA ALA A 220 -1.45 -26.60 1.88
C ALA A 220 -2.41 -27.66 1.26
N PRO A 221 -2.69 -28.78 1.95
CA PRO A 221 -3.63 -29.77 1.43
C PRO A 221 -5.00 -29.12 1.24
N VAL A 222 -5.61 -29.34 0.08
CA VAL A 222 -7.00 -28.94 -0.19
C VAL A 222 -7.89 -29.70 0.81
N GLU A 223 -8.25 -29.08 1.93
CA GLU A 223 -9.25 -29.63 2.83
C GLU A 223 -10.61 -29.56 2.12
N GLY A 224 -11.05 -30.71 1.60
CA GLY A 224 -12.40 -30.92 1.09
C GLY A 224 -12.49 -31.15 -0.42
N ALA A 225 -12.18 -32.38 -0.84
CA ALA A 225 -12.69 -32.98 -2.07
C ALA A 225 -13.56 -34.19 -1.71
#